data_AF-A0A3P5X000-F1
#
_entry.id   AF-A0A3P5X000-F1
#
_cell.length_a   1.000
_cell.length_b   1.000
_cell.length_c   1.000
_cell.angle_alpha   90.00
_cell.angle_beta   90.00
_cell.angle_gamma   90.00
#
_symmetry.space_group_name_H-M   'P 1'
#
loop_
_entity.id
_entity.type
_entity.pdbx_description
1 polymer ?
#
loop_
_entity_poly.entity_id
_entity_poly.type
_entity_poly.pdbx_seq_one_letter_code
_entity_poly.pdbx_strand_id
1 'polypeptide(L)'
;MRLLSLTLCALLALPAAAQTVRPQPRPVVDPIPVTRWDFRPESDRWSRASIKALKSHGRGLVQHTPRDIGRWCPGYARGSDVDRRAFWVGFLSALAKYESTWKPRAVGGGGLWYGLLQILPQTARGYGCAARTGDALKDGPANLSCAIRIMARTVPRDGVIHARSPRWSGVSADWGPMRSDAKRREMRRWLRAQEYCQISVSPRPRARPAPDGLVMGPIRRQVTPIARPSQEMREAPAASSLETEALAEDPGEDEAL
;
A
#
# COMPACT_ATOMS: atom_id res chain seq x y z
N MET A 1 -56.10 -31.82 55.04
CA MET A 1 -56.57 -30.42 55.10
C MET A 1 -55.94 -29.65 53.95
N ARG A 2 -56.78 -29.02 53.13
CA ARG A 2 -56.46 -28.29 51.90
C ARG A 2 -55.67 -27.03 52.22
N LEU A 3 -54.62 -26.71 51.47
CA LEU A 3 -54.15 -25.33 51.26
C LEU A 3 -53.60 -25.21 49.83
N LEU A 4 -54.26 -24.33 49.06
CA LEU A 4 -53.88 -23.86 47.74
C LEU A 4 -52.50 -23.21 47.79
N SER A 5 -51.72 -23.32 46.72
CA SER A 5 -50.69 -22.33 46.39
C SER A 5 -50.67 -22.12 44.89
N LEU A 6 -51.26 -20.99 44.48
CA LEU A 6 -51.24 -20.42 43.15
C LEU A 6 -49.79 -20.09 42.75
N THR A 7 -49.21 -20.84 41.82
CA THR A 7 -47.92 -20.47 41.21
C THR A 7 -48.17 -19.44 40.11
N LEU A 8 -47.88 -18.18 40.44
CA LEU A 8 -47.88 -17.02 39.56
C LEU A 8 -46.89 -17.22 38.40
N CYS A 9 -47.41 -17.30 37.17
CA CYS A 9 -46.63 -17.36 35.94
C CYS A 9 -46.01 -15.98 35.65
N ALA A 10 -44.83 -15.69 36.19
CA ALA A 10 -44.06 -14.52 35.84
C ALA A 10 -43.33 -14.74 34.50
N LEU A 11 -43.98 -14.37 33.39
CA LEU A 11 -43.36 -14.23 32.08
C LEU A 11 -42.28 -13.13 32.15
N LEU A 12 -41.03 -13.54 32.36
CA LEU A 12 -39.86 -12.70 32.20
C LEU A 12 -39.68 -12.39 30.71
N ALA A 13 -40.25 -11.26 30.28
CA ALA A 13 -39.89 -10.65 29.01
C ALA A 13 -38.43 -10.19 29.08
N LEU A 14 -37.50 -11.01 28.58
CA LEU A 14 -36.12 -10.59 28.37
C LEU A 14 -36.12 -9.43 27.36
N PRO A 15 -35.48 -8.28 27.67
CA PRO A 15 -35.31 -7.24 26.68
C PRO A 15 -34.47 -7.83 25.54
N ALA A 16 -35.01 -7.80 24.33
CA ALA A 16 -34.25 -8.14 23.14
C ALA A 16 -33.02 -7.23 23.10
N ALA A 17 -31.84 -7.80 23.36
CA ALA A 17 -30.58 -7.08 23.23
C ALA A 17 -30.49 -6.59 21.79
N ALA A 18 -30.73 -5.29 21.59
CA ALA A 18 -30.55 -4.64 20.30
C ALA A 18 -29.07 -4.84 19.91
N GLN A 19 -28.81 -5.78 19.01
CA GLN A 19 -27.49 -5.99 18.46
C GLN A 19 -27.13 -4.71 17.70
N THR A 20 -26.31 -3.86 18.31
CA THR A 20 -25.75 -2.71 17.63
C THR A 20 -24.98 -3.25 16.44
N VAL A 21 -25.48 -3.02 15.22
CA VAL A 21 -24.75 -3.30 13.98
C VAL A 21 -23.56 -2.35 13.96
N ARG A 22 -22.48 -2.74 14.65
CA ARG A 22 -21.21 -2.04 14.57
C ARG A 22 -20.65 -2.36 13.18
N PRO A 23 -20.40 -1.35 12.32
CA PRO A 23 -19.80 -1.61 11.02
C PRO A 23 -18.46 -2.30 11.26
N GLN A 24 -18.28 -3.46 10.63
CA GLN A 24 -16.99 -4.16 10.65
C GLN A 24 -15.94 -3.22 10.02
N PRO A 25 -14.75 -3.09 10.62
CA PRO A 25 -13.66 -2.32 10.01
C PRO A 25 -13.42 -2.82 8.59
N ARG A 26 -13.50 -1.92 7.60
CA ARG A 26 -13.20 -2.27 6.22
C ARG A 26 -11.77 -2.86 6.19
N PRO A 27 -11.53 -4.01 5.53
CA PRO A 27 -10.20 -4.58 5.48
C PRO A 27 -9.23 -3.55 4.91
N VAL A 28 -8.14 -3.29 5.64
CA VAL A 28 -7.10 -2.36 5.20
C VAL A 28 -6.38 -3.01 4.02
N VAL A 29 -6.71 -2.55 2.81
CA VAL A 29 -6.02 -2.94 1.57
C VAL A 29 -4.83 -2.01 1.40
N ASP A 30 -3.64 -2.57 1.14
CA ASP A 30 -2.49 -1.76 0.81
C ASP A 30 -2.76 -1.04 -0.51
N PRO A 31 -2.57 0.29 -0.58
CA PRO A 31 -2.67 1.00 -1.85
C PRO A 31 -1.66 0.45 -2.84
N ILE A 32 -2.00 0.49 -4.13
CA ILE A 32 -1.02 0.19 -5.17
C ILE A 32 -0.01 1.34 -5.20
N PRO A 33 1.29 1.07 -5.01
CA PRO A 33 2.30 2.12 -5.05
C PRO A 33 2.54 2.57 -6.48
N VAL A 34 3.05 3.79 -6.64
CA VAL A 34 3.62 4.25 -7.92
C VAL A 34 4.81 3.37 -8.30
N THR A 35 4.83 2.91 -9.55
CA THR A 35 5.88 2.04 -10.08
C THR A 35 6.37 2.48 -11.45
N ARG A 36 7.53 1.97 -11.86
CA ARG A 36 8.05 2.26 -13.21
C ARG A 36 7.33 1.52 -14.33
N TRP A 37 6.49 0.54 -14.00
CA TRP A 37 5.72 -0.18 -15.00
C TRP A 37 4.29 0.32 -15.09
N ASP A 38 3.91 1.45 -14.48
CA ASP A 38 2.52 1.93 -14.45
C ASP A 38 1.93 2.15 -15.85
N PHE A 39 2.76 2.40 -16.86
CA PHE A 39 2.36 2.50 -18.27
C PHE A 39 1.95 1.15 -18.90
N ARG A 40 2.16 0.03 -18.21
CA ARG A 40 1.82 -1.32 -18.67
C ARG A 40 0.38 -1.64 -18.28
N PRO A 41 -0.42 -2.26 -19.17
CA PRO A 41 -1.77 -2.68 -18.82
C PRO A 41 -1.80 -3.73 -17.70
N GLU A 42 -0.71 -4.47 -17.49
CA GLU A 42 -0.60 -5.49 -16.45
C GLU A 42 -0.12 -4.95 -15.08
N SER A 43 0.17 -3.64 -14.98
CA SER A 43 0.81 -3.00 -13.81
C SER A 43 0.13 -3.32 -12.49
N ASP A 44 -1.18 -3.14 -12.41
CA ASP A 44 -2.00 -3.42 -11.24
C ASP A 44 -1.90 -4.88 -10.77
N ARG A 45 -1.97 -5.81 -11.73
CA ARG A 45 -1.87 -7.25 -11.46
C ARG A 45 -0.49 -7.59 -10.88
N TRP A 46 0.56 -7.00 -11.43
CA TRP A 46 1.94 -7.19 -10.95
C TRP A 46 2.17 -6.60 -9.56
N SER A 47 1.70 -5.38 -9.32
CA SER A 47 1.81 -4.70 -8.03
C SER A 47 1.04 -5.43 -6.93
N ARG A 48 -0.22 -5.81 -7.18
CA ARG A 48 -1.03 -6.57 -6.20
C ARG A 48 -0.42 -7.93 -5.88
N ALA A 49 0.05 -8.67 -6.88
CA ALA A 49 0.71 -9.95 -6.67
C ALA A 49 2.00 -9.81 -5.85
N SER A 50 2.78 -8.76 -6.13
CA SER A 50 4.01 -8.45 -5.38
C SER A 50 3.71 -8.10 -3.92
N ILE A 51 2.70 -7.25 -3.66
CA ILE A 51 2.24 -6.94 -2.30
C ILE A 51 1.80 -8.23 -1.58
N LYS A 52 1.01 -9.09 -2.23
CA LYS A 52 0.57 -10.37 -1.66
C LYS A 52 1.76 -11.25 -1.28
N ALA A 53 2.76 -11.38 -2.14
CA ALA A 53 3.98 -12.13 -1.87
C ALA A 53 4.79 -11.53 -0.71
N LEU A 54 4.90 -10.19 -0.64
CA LEU A 54 5.57 -9.49 0.45
C LEU A 54 4.84 -9.61 1.80
N LYS A 55 3.50 -9.76 1.79
CA LYS A 55 2.70 -10.05 2.99
C LYS A 55 2.84 -11.51 3.47
N SER A 56 3.30 -12.42 2.62
CA SER A 56 3.44 -13.84 2.95
C SER A 56 4.91 -14.26 3.06
N HIS A 57 5.46 -14.97 2.07
CA HIS A 57 6.83 -15.49 2.09
C HIS A 57 7.90 -14.40 1.98
N GLY A 58 7.53 -13.19 1.59
CA GLY A 58 8.40 -12.02 1.56
C GLY A 58 8.44 -11.22 2.87
N ARG A 59 7.74 -11.62 3.93
CA ARG A 59 7.67 -10.85 5.19
C ARG A 59 9.05 -10.50 5.77
N GLY A 60 9.99 -11.44 5.74
CA GLY A 60 11.35 -11.21 6.23
C GLY A 60 12.08 -10.09 5.49
N LEU A 61 11.79 -9.90 4.20
CA LEU A 61 12.34 -8.81 3.39
C LEU A 61 11.83 -7.44 3.84
N VAL A 62 10.54 -7.35 4.15
CA VAL A 62 9.88 -6.11 4.61
C VAL A 62 10.33 -5.74 6.02
N GLN A 63 10.42 -6.72 6.91
CA GLN A 63 10.79 -6.50 8.31
C GLN A 63 12.27 -6.15 8.47
N HIS A 64 13.13 -6.69 7.60
CA HIS A 64 14.55 -6.39 7.60
C HIS A 64 14.83 -4.94 7.17
N THR A 65 15.79 -4.29 7.82
CA THR A 65 16.28 -2.96 7.47
C THR A 65 17.73 -3.07 7.01
N PRO A 66 17.99 -3.08 5.68
CA PRO A 66 19.34 -3.21 5.14
C PRO A 66 20.25 -2.06 5.59
N ARG A 67 21.53 -2.32 5.84
CA ARG A 67 22.49 -1.28 6.29
C ARG A 67 22.64 -0.13 5.30
N ASP A 68 22.49 -0.40 4.00
CA ASP A 68 22.61 0.58 2.92
C ASP A 68 21.27 1.23 2.53
N ILE A 69 20.17 0.94 3.26
CA ILE A 69 18.82 1.36 2.86
C ILE A 69 18.69 2.88 2.74
N GLY A 70 19.37 3.67 3.56
CA GLY A 70 19.32 5.14 3.47
C GLY A 70 19.82 5.70 2.12
N ARG A 71 20.65 4.94 1.40
CA ARG A 71 21.07 5.28 0.03
C ARG A 71 19.96 5.05 -0.99
N TRP A 72 19.09 4.07 -0.75
CA TRP A 72 17.99 3.68 -1.62
C TRP A 72 16.69 4.42 -1.30
N CYS A 73 16.36 4.57 -0.02
CA CYS A 73 15.08 5.03 0.47
C CYS A 73 15.22 5.59 1.90
N PRO A 74 15.46 6.91 2.07
CA PRO A 74 15.68 7.53 3.38
C PRO A 74 14.56 7.29 4.40
N GLY A 75 13.31 7.28 3.94
CA GLY A 75 12.13 7.04 4.77
C GLY A 75 11.93 5.59 5.24
N TYR A 76 12.60 4.60 4.63
CA TYR A 76 12.27 3.17 4.80
C TYR A 76 12.30 2.71 6.26
N ALA A 77 13.32 3.11 7.03
CA ALA A 77 13.49 2.68 8.41
C ALA A 77 12.32 3.10 9.31
N ARG A 78 11.73 4.29 9.05
CA ARG A 78 10.59 4.86 9.78
C ARG A 78 9.24 4.57 9.13
N GLY A 79 9.24 4.09 7.88
CA GLY A 79 8.04 3.76 7.13
C GLY A 79 7.28 2.60 7.75
N SER A 80 5.97 2.62 7.56
CA SER A 80 5.12 1.50 7.93
C SER A 80 5.41 0.27 7.08
N ASP A 81 4.90 -0.88 7.50
CA ASP A 81 4.93 -2.11 6.71
C ASP A 81 4.35 -1.93 5.30
N VAL A 82 3.37 -1.05 5.13
CA VAL A 82 2.79 -0.70 3.82
C VAL A 82 3.81 0.04 2.96
N ASP A 83 4.49 1.04 3.52
CA ASP A 83 5.49 1.85 2.81
C ASP A 83 6.72 1.02 2.43
N ARG A 84 7.15 0.13 3.33
CA ARG A 84 8.25 -0.80 3.08
C ARG A 84 7.91 -1.77 1.95
N ARG A 85 6.67 -2.26 1.87
CA ARG A 85 6.21 -3.05 0.73
C ARG A 85 6.17 -2.22 -0.54
N ALA A 86 5.66 -0.99 -0.48
CA ALA A 86 5.66 -0.07 -1.61
C ALA A 86 7.07 0.14 -2.18
N PHE A 87 8.08 0.33 -1.31
CA PHE A 87 9.48 0.38 -1.71
C PHE A 87 9.92 -0.85 -2.50
N TRP A 88 9.64 -2.06 -2.00
CA TRP A 88 10.07 -3.28 -2.68
C TRP A 88 9.35 -3.49 -4.02
N VAL A 89 8.08 -3.15 -4.12
CA VAL A 89 7.36 -3.18 -5.42
C VAL A 89 7.97 -2.18 -6.41
N GLY A 90 8.22 -0.95 -5.95
CA GLY A 90 8.93 0.06 -6.74
C GLY A 90 10.31 -0.42 -7.18
N PHE A 91 11.06 -1.06 -6.28
CA PHE A 91 12.38 -1.60 -6.55
C PHE A 91 12.34 -2.68 -7.64
N LEU A 92 11.39 -3.63 -7.54
CA LEU A 92 11.19 -4.67 -8.56
C LEU A 92 10.85 -4.05 -9.92
N SER A 93 10.01 -3.01 -9.95
CA SER A 93 9.69 -2.29 -11.19
C SER A 93 10.89 -1.58 -11.81
N ALA A 94 11.78 -1.04 -10.97
CA ALA A 94 13.01 -0.40 -11.42
C ALA A 94 14.02 -1.41 -11.94
N LEU A 95 14.09 -2.59 -11.32
CA LEU A 95 14.96 -3.67 -11.76
C LEU A 95 14.46 -4.30 -13.08
N ALA A 96 13.15 -4.51 -13.22
CA ALA A 96 12.52 -5.08 -14.42
C ALA A 96 12.81 -4.28 -15.70
N LYS A 97 13.00 -2.95 -15.57
CA LYS A 97 13.50 -2.11 -16.68
C LYS A 97 14.78 -2.66 -17.28
N TYR A 98 15.74 -3.03 -16.42
CA TYR A 98 17.07 -3.41 -16.82
C TYR A 98 17.24 -4.90 -17.10
N GLU A 99 16.32 -5.73 -16.61
CA GLU A 99 16.28 -7.17 -16.86
C GLU A 99 15.53 -7.50 -18.15
N SER A 100 14.35 -6.90 -18.36
CA SER A 100 13.45 -7.30 -19.46
C SER A 100 12.84 -6.13 -20.23
N THR A 101 13.14 -4.89 -19.84
CA THR A 101 12.40 -3.71 -20.32
C THR A 101 10.89 -3.88 -20.09
N TRP A 102 10.53 -4.44 -18.91
CA TRP A 102 9.15 -4.74 -18.49
C TRP A 102 8.39 -5.71 -19.40
N LYS A 103 9.09 -6.58 -20.14
CA LYS A 103 8.48 -7.59 -21.01
C LYS A 103 8.30 -8.91 -20.26
N PRO A 104 7.06 -9.31 -19.88
CA PRO A 104 6.85 -10.50 -19.06
C PRO A 104 7.18 -11.82 -19.78
N ARG A 105 7.17 -11.84 -21.12
CA ARG A 105 7.51 -13.02 -21.92
C ARG A 105 8.96 -13.04 -22.41
N ALA A 106 9.80 -12.11 -21.93
CA ALA A 106 11.21 -12.02 -22.34
C ALA A 106 11.97 -13.30 -21.99
N VAL A 107 12.81 -13.74 -22.91
CA VAL A 107 13.76 -14.83 -22.69
C VAL A 107 15.16 -14.34 -23.07
N GLY A 108 16.08 -14.36 -22.12
CA GLY A 108 17.43 -13.82 -22.28
C GLY A 108 18.52 -14.87 -22.03
N GLY A 109 19.77 -14.44 -22.20
CA GLY A 109 20.97 -15.27 -21.97
C GLY A 109 20.97 -16.58 -22.75
N GLY A 110 20.68 -16.53 -24.06
CA GLY A 110 20.67 -17.70 -24.93
C GLY A 110 19.49 -18.67 -24.71
N GLY A 111 18.39 -18.20 -24.13
CA GLY A 111 17.20 -19.04 -23.90
C GLY A 111 17.05 -19.53 -22.47
N LEU A 112 17.88 -19.07 -21.52
CA LEU A 112 17.98 -19.64 -20.17
C LEU A 112 17.22 -18.85 -19.10
N TRP A 113 17.05 -17.55 -19.28
CA TRP A 113 16.50 -16.67 -18.25
C TRP A 113 15.15 -16.12 -18.68
N TYR A 114 14.16 -16.14 -17.79
CA TYR A 114 12.77 -15.92 -18.17
C TYR A 114 12.10 -14.80 -17.39
N GLY A 115 11.25 -14.06 -18.11
CA GLY A 115 10.28 -13.12 -17.58
C GLY A 115 10.84 -11.81 -17.09
N LEU A 116 10.02 -11.10 -16.28
CA LEU A 116 10.25 -9.72 -15.89
C LEU A 116 11.63 -9.50 -15.25
N LEU A 117 12.05 -10.44 -14.40
CA LEU A 117 13.29 -10.38 -13.64
C LEU A 117 14.29 -11.46 -14.04
N GLN A 118 14.15 -11.99 -15.26
CA GLN A 118 15.11 -12.90 -15.90
C GLN A 118 15.59 -13.97 -14.93
N ILE A 119 14.70 -14.88 -14.52
CA ILE A 119 14.97 -15.93 -13.55
C ILE A 119 15.24 -17.25 -14.28
N LEU A 120 16.29 -17.97 -13.87
CA LEU A 120 16.61 -19.30 -14.35
C LEU A 120 15.68 -20.35 -13.68
N PRO A 121 15.10 -21.31 -14.41
CA PRO A 121 14.21 -22.33 -13.82
C PRO A 121 14.87 -23.14 -12.71
N GLN A 122 16.17 -23.42 -12.82
CA GLN A 122 16.92 -24.13 -11.78
C GLN A 122 17.02 -23.32 -10.49
N THR A 123 17.28 -22.01 -10.58
CA THR A 123 17.25 -21.09 -9.43
C THR A 123 15.86 -21.08 -8.80
N ALA A 124 14.81 -20.95 -9.60
CA ALA A 124 13.44 -20.97 -9.11
C ALA A 124 13.12 -22.26 -8.33
N ARG A 125 13.58 -23.42 -8.80
CA ARG A 125 13.46 -24.70 -8.07
C ARG A 125 14.27 -24.70 -6.79
N GLY A 126 15.51 -24.24 -6.81
CA GLY A 126 16.39 -24.18 -5.64
C GLY A 126 15.84 -23.32 -4.50
N TYR A 127 15.14 -22.23 -4.83
CA TYR A 127 14.43 -21.40 -3.85
C TYR A 127 12.99 -21.89 -3.57
N GLY A 128 12.55 -23.01 -4.14
CA GLY A 128 11.24 -23.59 -3.91
C GLY A 128 10.08 -22.73 -4.45
N CYS A 129 10.30 -21.96 -5.53
CA CYS A 129 9.25 -21.19 -6.17
C CYS A 129 8.14 -22.08 -6.76
N ALA A 130 6.94 -21.51 -6.92
CA ALA A 130 5.82 -22.18 -7.56
C ALA A 130 6.01 -22.29 -9.09
N ALA A 131 6.46 -21.20 -9.74
CA ALA A 131 6.90 -21.25 -11.13
C ALA A 131 8.28 -21.91 -11.22
N ARG A 132 8.32 -23.13 -11.78
CA ARG A 132 9.53 -23.99 -11.82
C ARG A 132 10.07 -24.24 -13.23
N THR A 133 9.35 -23.78 -14.24
CA THR A 133 9.66 -23.94 -15.67
C THR A 133 9.83 -22.58 -16.34
N GLY A 134 10.49 -22.54 -17.50
CA GLY A 134 10.65 -21.30 -18.26
C GLY A 134 9.31 -20.67 -18.65
N ASP A 135 8.34 -21.48 -19.08
CA ASP A 135 7.01 -20.99 -19.44
C ASP A 135 6.22 -20.47 -18.23
N ALA A 136 6.29 -21.15 -17.08
CA ALA A 136 5.66 -20.64 -15.86
C ALA A 136 6.28 -19.31 -15.40
N LEU A 137 7.58 -19.09 -15.66
CA LEU A 137 8.27 -17.85 -15.34
C LEU A 137 7.97 -16.70 -16.32
N LYS A 138 7.27 -16.95 -17.43
CA LYS A 138 6.73 -15.90 -18.31
C LYS A 138 5.45 -15.26 -17.75
N ASP A 139 4.82 -15.84 -16.74
CA ASP A 139 3.74 -15.18 -15.99
C ASP A 139 4.36 -14.13 -15.04
N GLY A 140 4.05 -12.85 -15.27
CA GLY A 140 4.61 -11.73 -14.51
C GLY A 140 4.41 -11.86 -12.99
N PRO A 141 3.19 -12.08 -12.49
CA PRO A 141 2.93 -12.33 -11.07
C PRO A 141 3.76 -13.48 -10.47
N ALA A 142 3.83 -14.63 -11.16
CA ALA A 142 4.61 -15.76 -10.67
C ALA A 142 6.12 -15.49 -10.66
N ASN A 143 6.62 -14.77 -11.67
CA ASN A 143 8.02 -14.32 -11.76
C ASN A 143 8.39 -13.39 -10.60
N LEU A 144 7.57 -12.36 -10.36
CA LEU A 144 7.77 -11.39 -9.27
C LEU A 144 7.66 -12.04 -7.90
N SER A 145 6.70 -12.94 -7.71
CA SER A 145 6.56 -13.73 -6.49
C SER A 145 7.81 -14.56 -6.18
N CYS A 146 8.42 -15.17 -7.22
CA CYS A 146 9.68 -15.90 -7.08
C CYS A 146 10.86 -14.97 -6.77
N ALA A 147 10.97 -13.83 -7.45
CA ALA A 147 12.01 -12.84 -7.14
C ALA A 147 11.95 -12.36 -5.68
N ILE A 148 10.75 -12.09 -5.17
CA ILE A 148 10.54 -11.72 -3.76
C ILE A 148 11.02 -12.82 -2.83
N ARG A 149 10.79 -14.10 -3.16
CA ARG A 149 11.29 -15.22 -2.36
C ARG A 149 12.82 -15.28 -2.32
N ILE A 150 13.46 -15.07 -3.46
CA ILE A 150 14.93 -15.00 -3.57
C ILE A 150 15.46 -13.84 -2.72
N MET A 151 14.93 -12.62 -2.93
CA MET A 151 15.37 -11.43 -2.18
C MET A 151 15.12 -11.56 -0.67
N ALA A 152 14.00 -12.17 -0.26
CA ALA A 152 13.69 -12.42 1.15
C ALA A 152 14.68 -13.39 1.83
N ARG A 153 15.44 -14.16 1.05
CA ARG A 153 16.56 -14.95 1.56
C ARG A 153 17.88 -14.18 1.52
N THR A 154 18.21 -13.55 0.39
CA THR A 154 19.55 -12.99 0.15
C THR A 154 19.77 -11.66 0.84
N VAL A 155 18.78 -10.77 0.86
CA VAL A 155 18.91 -9.45 1.51
C VAL A 155 19.09 -9.59 3.02
N PRO A 156 18.26 -10.35 3.77
CA PRO A 156 18.50 -10.51 5.20
C PRO A 156 19.77 -11.32 5.53
N ARG A 157 20.13 -12.32 4.70
CA ARG A 157 21.38 -13.08 4.86
C ARG A 157 22.61 -12.16 4.81
N ASP A 158 22.60 -11.20 3.89
CA ASP A 158 23.76 -10.34 3.63
C ASP A 158 23.69 -8.99 4.35
N GLY A 159 22.49 -8.58 4.77
CA GLY A 159 22.19 -7.34 5.48
C GLY A 159 22.28 -6.08 4.62
N VAL A 160 22.28 -6.20 3.29
CA VAL A 160 22.40 -5.09 2.32
C VAL A 160 21.54 -5.35 1.09
N ILE A 161 21.19 -4.28 0.36
CA ILE A 161 20.66 -4.37 -1.00
C ILE A 161 21.80 -4.61 -2.00
N HIS A 162 22.93 -3.91 -1.82
CA HIS A 162 24.12 -4.07 -2.65
C HIS A 162 25.41 -3.92 -1.85
N ALA A 163 26.31 -4.89 -1.99
CA ALA A 163 27.74 -4.71 -1.69
C ALA A 163 28.62 -5.43 -2.71
N ARG A 164 29.85 -4.92 -2.89
CA ARG A 164 30.88 -5.60 -3.68
C ARG A 164 31.59 -6.70 -2.91
N SER A 165 31.69 -6.57 -1.58
CA SER A 165 32.34 -7.53 -0.69
C SER A 165 31.42 -7.91 0.48
N PRO A 166 31.29 -9.21 0.83
CA PRO A 166 31.74 -10.38 0.06
C PRO A 166 31.22 -10.35 -1.40
N ARG A 167 31.87 -11.08 -2.33
CA ARG A 167 31.66 -10.91 -3.78
C ARG A 167 30.17 -10.92 -4.14
N TRP A 168 29.64 -9.73 -4.42
CA TRP A 168 28.24 -9.45 -4.73
C TRP A 168 27.24 -9.92 -3.65
N SER A 169 26.88 -9.02 -2.75
CA SER A 169 25.92 -9.29 -1.67
C SER A 169 24.56 -8.63 -1.88
N GLY A 170 23.55 -9.16 -1.20
CA GLY A 170 22.16 -8.73 -1.25
C GLY A 170 21.51 -9.12 -2.57
N VAL A 171 20.79 -8.17 -3.16
CA VAL A 171 20.18 -8.34 -4.50
C VAL A 171 21.25 -8.52 -5.59
N SER A 172 22.49 -8.10 -5.35
CA SER A 172 23.54 -8.20 -6.37
C SER A 172 24.09 -9.62 -6.57
N ALA A 173 23.79 -10.51 -5.63
CA ALA A 173 24.12 -11.92 -5.73
C ALA A 173 23.45 -12.54 -6.96
N ASP A 174 22.14 -12.31 -7.13
CA ASP A 174 21.35 -12.94 -8.19
C ASP A 174 21.14 -12.05 -9.43
N TRP A 175 21.10 -10.71 -9.29
CA TRP A 175 20.74 -9.82 -10.40
C TRP A 175 21.92 -9.00 -10.95
N GLY A 176 22.24 -9.22 -12.23
CA GLY A 176 23.36 -8.60 -12.94
C GLY A 176 23.33 -7.06 -13.03
N PRO A 177 22.18 -6.41 -13.33
CA PRO A 177 22.03 -4.95 -13.34
C PRO A 177 22.49 -4.28 -12.05
N MET A 178 22.32 -4.96 -10.91
CA MET A 178 22.75 -4.47 -9.61
C MET A 178 24.27 -4.43 -9.46
N ARG A 179 25.05 -4.94 -10.42
CA ARG A 179 26.52 -4.84 -10.46
C ARG A 179 27.00 -3.60 -11.22
N SER A 180 26.15 -2.99 -12.05
CA SER A 180 26.44 -1.72 -12.74
C SER A 180 26.14 -0.50 -11.87
N ASP A 181 27.14 0.37 -11.67
CA ASP A 181 26.93 1.59 -10.87
C ASP A 181 25.98 2.58 -11.53
N ALA A 182 26.06 2.72 -12.85
CA ALA A 182 25.15 3.59 -13.61
C ALA A 182 23.69 3.18 -13.42
N LYS A 183 23.38 1.87 -13.55
CA LYS A 183 22.03 1.34 -13.34
C LYS A 183 21.55 1.51 -11.90
N ARG A 184 22.39 1.18 -10.90
CA ARG A 184 22.05 1.40 -9.48
C ARG A 184 21.79 2.88 -9.16
N ARG A 185 22.58 3.81 -9.70
CA ARG A 185 22.36 5.25 -9.51
C ARG A 185 21.01 5.68 -10.08
N GLU A 186 20.66 5.19 -11.27
CA GLU A 186 19.37 5.50 -11.89
C GLU A 186 18.18 4.96 -11.09
N MET A 187 18.26 3.68 -10.68
CA MET A 187 17.23 3.07 -9.83
C MET A 187 17.07 3.83 -8.52
N ARG A 188 18.17 4.17 -7.84
CA ARG A 188 18.14 4.95 -6.59
C ARG A 188 17.54 6.33 -6.80
N ARG A 189 17.90 7.06 -7.86
CA ARG A 189 17.32 8.37 -8.13
C ARG A 189 15.81 8.29 -8.26
N TRP A 190 15.31 7.33 -9.03
CA TRP A 190 13.88 7.15 -9.19
C TRP A 190 13.19 6.74 -7.89
N LEU A 191 13.72 5.73 -7.18
CA LEU A 191 13.14 5.25 -5.91
C LEU A 191 13.09 6.33 -4.84
N ARG A 192 14.17 7.13 -4.72
CA ARG A 192 14.21 8.22 -3.75
C ARG A 192 13.14 9.26 -4.01
N ALA A 193 12.74 9.51 -5.26
CA ALA A 193 11.72 10.52 -5.56
C ALA A 193 10.29 10.11 -5.13
N GLN A 194 10.08 8.85 -4.74
CA GLN A 194 8.74 8.34 -4.42
C GLN A 194 8.32 8.71 -2.99
N GLU A 195 7.02 8.95 -2.79
CA GLU A 195 6.47 9.37 -1.50
C GLU A 195 6.82 8.40 -0.37
N TYR A 196 6.73 7.09 -0.62
CA TYR A 196 7.08 6.03 0.34
C TYR A 196 8.58 6.03 0.74
N CYS A 197 9.45 6.77 0.03
CA CYS A 197 10.84 6.98 0.39
C CYS A 197 11.16 8.34 0.97
N GLN A 198 10.23 9.31 0.86
CA GLN A 198 10.36 10.65 1.42
C GLN A 198 9.82 10.77 2.83
N ILE A 199 9.10 9.75 3.34
CA ILE A 199 8.43 9.79 4.64
C ILE A 199 9.36 10.30 5.75
N SER A 200 9.07 11.52 6.19
CA SER A 200 9.76 12.22 7.27
C SER A 200 8.95 12.24 8.57
N VAL A 201 7.62 12.02 8.50
CA VAL A 201 6.69 11.94 9.63
C VAL A 201 5.40 11.24 9.16
N SER A 202 4.76 10.45 10.05
CA SER A 202 3.46 9.86 9.77
C SER A 202 2.40 10.97 9.63
N PRO A 203 1.55 10.97 8.57
CA PRO A 203 0.38 11.85 8.51
C PRO A 203 -0.66 11.55 9.59
N ARG A 204 -0.51 10.43 10.31
CA ARG A 204 -1.43 10.03 11.37
C ARG A 204 -1.32 11.01 12.54
N PRO A 205 -2.42 11.69 12.92
CA PRO A 205 -2.45 12.47 14.14
C PRO A 205 -2.03 11.57 15.31
N ARG A 206 -1.06 12.01 16.11
CA ARG A 206 -0.72 11.32 17.36
C ARG A 206 -1.97 11.30 18.22
N ALA A 207 -2.24 10.17 18.89
CA ALA A 207 -3.32 10.10 19.86
C ALA A 207 -3.11 11.24 20.86
N ARG A 208 -4.14 12.07 21.05
CA ARG A 208 -4.10 13.11 22.08
C ARG A 208 -3.87 12.39 23.42
N PRO A 209 -2.94 12.86 24.26
CA PRO A 209 -2.80 12.32 25.62
C PRO A 209 -4.17 12.27 26.28
N ALA A 210 -4.47 11.19 26.99
CA ALA A 210 -5.62 11.20 27.88
C ALA A 210 -5.42 12.40 28.83
N PRO A 211 -6.39 13.31 28.95
CA PRO A 211 -6.27 14.41 29.89
C PRO A 211 -6.08 13.81 31.29
N ASP A 212 -5.20 14.40 32.11
CA ASP A 212 -4.88 13.93 33.48
C ASP A 212 -6.10 13.95 34.43
N GLY A 213 -7.26 14.37 33.93
CA GLY A 213 -8.56 14.18 34.54
C GLY A 213 -9.67 14.25 33.49
N LEU A 214 -10.87 13.81 33.87
CA LEU A 214 -12.10 14.10 33.13
C LEU A 214 -12.37 15.60 33.18
N VAL A 215 -11.72 16.37 32.30
CA VAL A 215 -12.15 17.74 32.05
C VAL A 215 -13.47 17.63 31.32
N MET A 216 -14.57 17.77 32.05
CA MET A 216 -15.85 18.13 31.45
C MET A 216 -15.58 19.45 30.73
N GLY A 217 -15.38 19.37 29.41
CA GLY A 217 -15.38 20.55 28.57
C GLY A 217 -16.69 21.32 28.80
N PRO A 218 -16.74 22.62 28.48
CA PRO A 218 -17.99 23.37 28.62
C PRO A 218 -19.12 22.59 27.97
N ILE A 219 -20.25 22.47 28.66
CA ILE A 219 -21.45 21.79 28.14
C ILE A 219 -21.78 22.47 26.82
N ARG A 220 -21.37 21.84 25.70
CA ARG A 220 -21.74 22.31 24.38
C ARG A 220 -23.22 22.01 24.27
N ARG A 221 -24.02 23.04 23.97
CA ARG A 221 -25.44 22.84 23.62
C ARG A 221 -25.48 21.74 22.57
N GLN A 222 -26.31 20.74 22.82
CA GLN A 222 -26.52 19.64 21.89
C GLN A 222 -26.98 20.25 20.57
N VAL A 223 -26.12 20.22 19.55
CA VAL A 223 -26.50 20.66 18.22
C VAL A 223 -27.40 19.59 17.68
N THR A 224 -28.70 19.89 17.58
CA THR A 224 -29.65 19.00 16.91
C THR A 224 -29.19 18.82 15.46
N PRO A 225 -28.85 17.60 15.02
CA PRO A 225 -28.50 17.38 13.63
C PRO A 225 -29.65 17.84 12.75
N ILE A 226 -29.35 18.59 11.69
CA ILE A 226 -30.35 18.94 10.69
C ILE A 226 -30.98 17.64 10.19
N ALA A 227 -32.31 17.59 10.18
CA ALA A 227 -33.04 16.43 9.71
C ALA A 227 -32.56 16.07 8.32
N ARG A 228 -32.27 14.78 8.12
CA ARG A 228 -31.87 14.27 6.82
C ARG A 228 -32.96 14.65 5.80
N PRO A 229 -32.62 15.25 4.65
CA PRO A 229 -33.59 15.53 3.59
C PRO A 229 -34.38 14.25 3.29
N SER A 230 -35.70 14.39 3.15
CA SER A 230 -36.59 13.29 2.77
C SER A 230 -36.09 12.65 1.48
N GLN A 231 -36.45 11.39 1.26
CA GLN A 231 -36.10 10.70 0.02
C GLN A 231 -36.63 11.45 -1.20
N GLU A 232 -37.82 12.05 -1.07
CA GLU A 232 -38.45 12.94 -2.04
C GLU A 232 -37.61 14.19 -2.35
N MET A 233 -37.01 14.84 -1.34
CA MET A 233 -36.08 15.97 -1.54
C MET A 233 -34.74 15.57 -2.18
N ARG A 234 -34.33 14.29 -2.05
CA ARG A 234 -33.09 13.78 -2.65
C ARG A 234 -33.26 13.40 -4.11
N GLU A 235 -34.47 12.97 -4.45
CA GLU A 235 -34.85 12.49 -5.79
C GLU A 235 -35.48 13.61 -6.63
N ALA A 236 -35.81 14.76 -6.02
CA ALA A 236 -36.24 15.96 -6.73
C ALA A 236 -35.13 16.43 -7.72
N PRO A 237 -35.47 16.67 -9.00
CA PRO A 237 -34.53 17.25 -9.94
C PRO A 237 -34.11 18.64 -9.42
N ALA A 238 -32.81 18.94 -9.47
CA ALA A 238 -32.30 20.24 -9.09
C ALA A 238 -33.04 21.33 -9.89
N ALA A 239 -33.82 22.17 -9.22
CA ALA A 239 -34.42 23.33 -9.83
C ALA A 239 -33.29 24.27 -10.29
N SER A 240 -33.07 24.31 -11.60
CA SER A 240 -32.16 25.24 -12.25
C SER A 240 -32.85 26.60 -12.32
N SER A 241 -32.73 27.39 -11.26
CA SER A 241 -33.01 28.83 -11.30
C SER A 241 -31.69 29.58 -11.08
N LEU A 242 -30.87 29.59 -12.14
CA LEU A 242 -29.95 30.72 -12.37
C LEU A 242 -30.82 31.85 -12.93
N GLU A 243 -31.50 32.58 -12.05
CA GLU A 243 -31.94 33.93 -12.37
C GLU A 243 -30.74 34.85 -12.16
N THR A 244 -30.19 35.30 -13.27
CA THR A 244 -29.15 36.33 -13.34
C THR A 244 -29.75 37.65 -12.85
N GLU A 245 -29.60 37.96 -11.56
CA GLU A 245 -29.68 39.36 -11.12
C GLU A 245 -28.40 40.07 -11.55
N ALA A 246 -28.51 40.82 -12.63
CA ALA A 246 -27.51 41.77 -13.09
C ALA A 246 -27.30 42.85 -12.03
N LEU A 247 -26.12 42.85 -11.41
CA LEU A 247 -25.63 43.99 -10.64
C LEU A 247 -25.36 45.14 -11.61
N ALA A 248 -26.20 46.17 -11.53
CA ALA A 248 -26.00 47.45 -12.19
C ALA A 248 -24.67 48.09 -11.76
N GLU A 249 -23.93 48.59 -12.74
CA GLU A 249 -22.74 49.42 -12.55
C GLU A 249 -23.13 50.74 -11.87
N ASP A 250 -22.43 51.07 -10.79
CA ASP A 250 -22.48 52.36 -10.10
C ASP A 250 -21.32 53.22 -10.61
N PRO A 251 -21.55 54.38 -11.27
CA PRO A 251 -20.50 55.31 -11.62
C PRO A 251 -20.41 56.41 -10.55
N GLY A 252 -19.41 56.31 -9.66
CA GLY A 252 -18.90 57.44 -8.87
C GLY A 252 -17.42 57.61 -9.21
N GLU A 253 -17.03 58.68 -9.91
CA GLU A 253 -16.68 59.98 -9.32
C GLU A 253 -15.70 59.84 -8.14
N ASP A 254 -14.40 60.08 -8.40
CA ASP A 254 -13.68 61.11 -7.65
C ASP A 254 -12.35 61.50 -8.31
N GLU A 255 -12.20 62.81 -8.45
CA GLU A 255 -11.03 63.58 -8.82
C GLU A 255 -9.91 63.54 -7.76
N ALA A 256 -8.74 64.06 -8.15
CA ALA A 256 -7.68 64.66 -7.35
C ALA A 256 -6.58 63.73 -6.79
N LEU A 257 -5.48 63.60 -7.55
CA LEU A 257 -4.25 64.40 -7.41
C LEU A 257 -3.20 63.98 -8.45
#